data_AF-A0A0P6Q301-F1
#
_entry.id   AF-A0A0P6Q301-F1
#
_cell.length_a   1.000
_cell.length_b   1.000
_cell.length_c   1.000
_cell.angle_alpha   90.00
_cell.angle_beta   90.00
_cell.angle_gamma   90.00
#
_symmetry.space_group_name_H-M   'P 1'
#
loop_
_entity.id
_entity.type
_entity.pdbx_description
1 polymer ?
#
loop_
_entity_poly.entity_id
_entity_poly.type
_entity_poly.pdbx_seq_one_letter_code
_entity_poly.pdbx_strand_id
1 'polypeptide(L)'
;MTNIIIKKNQKGKIKGKFNLKFLSLYWGIISLDSGFLTKNQLETSKFIINKYLKKIGVYKICIRCIKSLTKKSLKTRMGSGKGSIELYVSPIKKNKLLFEISKISNNIIYTI
;
A
#
# COMPACT_ATOMS: atom_id res chain seq x y z
N MET A 1 -0.17 -16.94 9.44
CA MET A 1 -0.79 -15.90 10.29
C MET A 1 0.33 -15.23 11.08
N THR A 2 0.80 -14.05 10.67
CA THR A 2 2.01 -13.45 11.29
C THR A 2 1.66 -12.76 12.60
N ASN A 3 2.12 -13.31 13.74
CA ASN A 3 2.01 -12.70 15.05
C ASN A 3 2.74 -11.35 15.09
N ILE A 4 1.99 -10.27 15.26
CA ILE A 4 2.56 -8.92 15.43
C ILE A 4 2.81 -8.71 16.92
N ILE A 5 4.08 -8.70 17.34
CA ILE A 5 4.53 -8.57 18.74
C ILE A 5 4.18 -7.20 19.32
N ILE A 6 4.19 -6.13 18.51
CA ILE A 6 3.88 -4.76 18.94
C ILE A 6 2.54 -4.29 18.34
N LYS A 7 1.52 -4.12 19.19
CA LYS A 7 0.18 -3.72 18.76
C LYS A 7 0.12 -2.25 18.25
N LYS A 8 0.79 -1.30 18.92
CA LYS A 8 0.67 0.15 18.62
C LYS A 8 2.01 0.81 18.25
N ASN A 9 2.25 1.06 16.97
CA ASN A 9 3.52 1.64 16.50
C ASN A 9 3.58 3.18 16.56
N GLN A 10 4.73 3.78 16.85
CA GLN A 10 4.91 5.25 16.71
C GLN A 10 4.69 5.69 15.26
N LYS A 11 4.21 6.93 15.05
CA LYS A 11 3.89 7.45 13.70
C LYS A 11 5.11 7.43 12.77
N GLY A 12 6.24 7.94 13.25
CA GLY A 12 7.45 8.08 12.44
C GLY A 12 7.29 9.08 11.30
N LYS A 13 8.35 9.26 10.51
CA LYS A 13 8.36 10.11 9.31
C LYS A 13 8.74 9.26 8.09
N ILE A 14 8.12 9.54 6.94
CA ILE A 14 8.50 8.92 5.67
C ILE A 14 9.53 9.84 5.04
N LYS A 15 10.80 9.43 5.02
CA LYS A 15 11.92 10.19 4.46
C LYS A 15 12.57 9.45 3.29
N GLY A 16 13.11 10.23 2.36
CA GLY A 16 13.89 9.76 1.23
C GLY A 16 13.06 9.19 0.07
N LYS A 17 13.76 8.83 -1.01
CA LYS A 17 13.19 8.19 -2.19
C LYS A 17 13.50 6.69 -2.15
N PHE A 18 12.62 5.87 -2.69
CA PHE A 18 12.91 4.45 -2.89
C PHE A 18 13.82 4.31 -4.10
N ASN A 19 14.94 3.61 -3.95
CA ASN A 19 15.79 3.27 -5.09
C ASN A 19 15.15 2.10 -5.82
N LEU A 20 14.42 2.40 -6.90
CA LEU A 20 13.79 1.39 -7.72
C LEU A 20 14.86 0.69 -8.55
N LYS A 21 15.24 -0.52 -8.13
CA LYS A 21 16.05 -1.40 -8.98
C LYS A 21 15.15 -1.88 -10.12
N PHE A 22 15.63 -1.75 -11.36
CA PHE A 22 14.96 -2.31 -12.53
C PHE A 22 14.77 -3.81 -12.29
N LEU A 23 13.53 -4.23 -12.11
CA LEU A 23 13.16 -5.63 -12.18
C LEU A 23 13.01 -5.95 -13.67
N SER A 24 13.41 -7.15 -14.13
CA SER A 24 13.31 -7.52 -15.55
C SER A 24 11.85 -7.72 -16.02
N LEU A 25 10.86 -7.20 -15.30
CA LEU A 25 9.46 -7.57 -15.44
C LEU A 25 8.68 -6.61 -16.32
N TYR A 26 8.12 -7.21 -17.37
CA TYR A 26 6.87 -6.92 -18.06
C TYR A 26 6.30 -5.51 -17.78
N TRP A 27 5.56 -5.21 -16.69
CA TRP A 27 5.12 -3.82 -16.37
C TRP A 27 4.89 -3.59 -14.86
N GLY A 28 4.85 -2.34 -14.39
CA GLY A 28 4.63 -2.04 -12.96
C GLY A 28 4.04 -0.66 -12.66
N ILE A 29 3.25 -0.58 -11.58
CA ILE A 29 2.65 0.66 -11.05
C ILE A 29 3.52 1.19 -9.92
N ILE A 30 4.06 2.40 -10.11
CA ILE A 30 4.92 3.07 -9.14
C ILE A 30 4.21 4.23 -8.45
N SER A 31 4.66 4.55 -7.24
CA SER A 31 4.23 5.74 -6.51
C SER A 31 5.02 6.97 -6.95
N LEU A 32 4.32 8.06 -7.26
CA LEU A 32 4.94 9.35 -7.55
C LEU A 32 5.28 10.14 -6.29
N ASP A 33 4.54 9.89 -5.20
CA ASP A 33 4.66 10.61 -3.94
C ASP A 33 4.75 9.69 -2.73
N SER A 34 5.23 10.25 -1.62
CA SER A 34 5.30 9.55 -0.34
C SER A 34 4.01 9.73 0.47
N GLY A 35 3.53 8.66 1.07
CA GLY A 35 2.31 8.70 1.88
C GLY A 35 2.02 7.39 2.59
N PHE A 36 0.89 7.36 3.30
CA PHE A 36 0.34 6.13 3.86
C PHE A 36 -0.75 5.61 2.95
N LEU A 37 -0.63 4.35 2.53
CA LEU A 37 -1.68 3.67 1.79
C LEU A 37 -2.41 2.71 2.72
N THR A 38 -3.72 2.83 2.76
CA THR A 38 -4.58 2.03 3.63
C THR A 38 -4.86 0.66 3.03
N LYS A 39 -5.21 -0.30 3.88
CA LYS A 39 -5.61 -1.64 3.43
C LYS A 39 -6.80 -1.58 2.44
N ASN A 40 -7.78 -0.71 2.70
CA ASN A 40 -8.95 -0.56 1.84
C ASN A 40 -8.60 0.02 0.47
N GLN A 41 -7.67 0.98 0.41
CA GLN A 41 -7.14 1.51 -0.87
C GLN A 41 -6.42 0.42 -1.67
N LEU A 42 -5.68 -0.46 -0.98
CA LEU A 42 -5.02 -1.59 -1.62
C LEU A 42 -6.03 -2.59 -2.21
N GLU A 43 -7.10 -2.90 -1.47
CA GLU A 43 -8.15 -3.82 -1.90
C GLU A 43 -9.00 -3.27 -3.04
N THR A 44 -9.35 -1.98 -3.01
CA THR A 44 -10.06 -1.31 -4.12
C THR A 44 -9.19 -1.27 -5.37
N SER A 45 -7.90 -0.97 -5.24
CA SER A 45 -6.95 -1.02 -6.36
C SER A 45 -6.84 -2.42 -6.96
N LYS A 46 -6.75 -3.48 -6.12
CA LYS A 46 -6.78 -4.87 -6.60
C LYS A 46 -8.04 -5.18 -7.41
N PHE A 47 -9.20 -4.73 -6.93
CA PHE A 47 -10.47 -4.98 -7.58
C PHE A 47 -10.51 -4.33 -8.96
N ILE A 48 -10.06 -3.07 -9.07
CA ILE A 48 -10.00 -2.32 -10.33
C ILE A 48 -9.04 -3.00 -11.32
N ILE A 49 -7.82 -3.34 -10.89
CA ILE A 49 -6.84 -4.04 -11.73
C ILE A 49 -7.42 -5.36 -12.25
N ASN A 50 -8.04 -6.15 -11.37
CA ASN A 50 -8.71 -7.39 -11.76
C ASN A 50 -9.82 -7.19 -12.80
N LYS A 51 -10.62 -6.12 -12.64
CA LYS A 51 -11.71 -5.79 -13.56
C LYS A 51 -11.18 -5.50 -14.96
N TYR A 52 -10.07 -4.77 -15.09
CA TYR A 52 -9.46 -4.46 -16.39
C TYR A 52 -8.70 -5.64 -17.00
N LEU A 53 -8.04 -6.47 -16.19
CA LEU A 53 -7.28 -7.63 -16.68
C LEU A 53 -8.16 -8.75 -17.24
N LYS A 54 -9.46 -8.81 -16.91
CA LYS A 54 -10.43 -9.81 -17.39
C LYS A 54 -9.92 -11.27 -17.35
N LYS A 55 -9.12 -11.62 -16.32
CA LYS A 55 -8.48 -12.94 -16.10
C LYS A 55 -7.35 -13.34 -17.06
N ILE A 56 -6.93 -12.48 -17.99
CA ILE A 56 -5.90 -12.81 -18.99
C ILE A 56 -4.48 -12.60 -18.44
N GLY A 57 -4.31 -11.69 -17.48
CA GLY A 57 -3.02 -11.38 -16.85
C GLY A 57 -2.95 -11.73 -15.36
N VAL A 58 -1.71 -11.72 -14.85
CA VAL A 58 -1.42 -11.95 -13.43
C VAL A 58 -0.75 -10.71 -12.88
N TYR A 59 -1.26 -10.21 -11.75
CA TYR A 59 -0.61 -9.15 -10.99
C TYR A 59 -0.11 -9.67 -9.64
N LYS A 60 0.95 -9.04 -9.13
CA LYS A 60 1.50 -9.24 -7.80
C LYS A 60 1.45 -7.92 -7.03
N ILE A 61 1.24 -8.04 -5.72
CA ILE A 61 1.21 -6.90 -4.81
C ILE A 61 2.56 -6.83 -4.11
N CYS A 62 3.29 -5.74 -4.33
CA CYS A 62 4.66 -5.58 -3.82
C CYS A 62 4.68 -5.01 -2.38
N ILE A 63 3.54 -4.56 -1.87
CA ILE A 63 3.40 -3.90 -0.58
C ILE A 63 2.44 -4.63 0.35
N ARG A 64 2.66 -4.49 1.65
CA ARG A 64 1.77 -5.02 2.71
C ARG A 64 1.47 -3.95 3.75
N CYS A 65 0.22 -3.92 4.21
CA CYS A 65 -0.23 -3.01 5.27
C CYS A 65 -0.02 -3.65 6.63
N ILE A 66 1.09 -3.30 7.30
CA ILE A 66 1.49 -3.88 8.60
C ILE A 66 1.44 -2.82 9.70
N LYS A 67 1.64 -1.55 9.35
CA LYS A 67 1.80 -0.49 10.33
C LYS A 67 0.43 -0.10 10.88
N SER A 68 0.24 -0.22 12.19
CA SER A 68 -0.97 0.26 12.86
C SER A 68 -0.98 1.78 12.96
N LEU A 69 -2.13 2.39 12.64
CA LEU A 69 -2.41 3.81 12.80
C LEU A 69 -3.51 3.96 13.85
N THR A 70 -3.25 4.79 14.85
CA THR A 70 -4.13 4.96 16.00
C THR A 70 -4.83 6.30 15.98
N LYS A 71 -6.08 6.32 16.43
CA LYS A 71 -6.88 7.55 16.59
C LYS A 71 -7.54 7.54 17.96
N LYS A 72 -7.71 8.73 18.53
CA LYS A 72 -8.50 8.92 19.76
C LYS A 72 -9.97 9.00 19.40
N SER A 73 -10.83 8.49 20.29
CA SER A 73 -12.27 8.62 20.13
C SER A 73 -12.69 10.08 20.04
N LEU A 74 -13.73 10.34 19.27
CA LEU A 74 -14.34 11.65 19.16
C LEU A 74 -14.77 12.14 20.55
N LYS A 75 -14.68 13.45 20.80
CA LYS A 75 -15.04 14.11 22.08
C LYS A 75 -14.15 13.79 23.30
N THR A 76 -13.00 13.15 23.10
CA THR A 76 -12.01 12.95 24.19
C THR A 76 -10.98 14.07 24.24
N ARG A 77 -10.50 14.41 25.45
CA ARG A 77 -9.41 15.38 25.65
C ARG A 77 -8.04 14.77 25.32
N MET A 78 -7.02 15.62 25.24
CA MET A 78 -5.62 15.21 25.14
C MET A 78 -5.16 14.47 26.44
N GLY A 79 -4.05 13.73 26.40
CA GLY A 79 -3.60 12.89 27.54
C GLY A 79 -4.10 11.44 27.50
N SER A 80 -4.25 10.78 28.67
CA SER A 80 -4.85 9.42 28.82
C SER A 80 -4.26 8.30 27.94
N GLY A 81 -3.01 8.45 27.50
CA GLY A 81 -2.32 7.47 26.68
C GLY A 81 -2.71 7.44 25.20
N LYS A 82 -2.27 6.39 24.52
CA LYS A 82 -2.40 6.24 23.06
C LYS A 82 -3.74 5.62 22.66
N GLY A 83 -4.39 6.21 21.66
CA GLY A 83 -5.67 5.76 21.13
C GLY A 83 -5.71 4.30 20.64
N SER A 84 -6.91 3.83 20.31
CA SER A 84 -7.13 2.51 19.72
C SER A 84 -6.60 2.48 18.27
N ILE A 85 -6.37 1.26 17.76
CA ILE A 85 -5.94 1.05 16.37
C ILE A 85 -7.18 1.17 15.49
N GLU A 86 -7.16 2.10 14.54
CA GLU A 86 -8.28 2.32 13.62
C GLU A 86 -8.03 1.59 12.29
N LEU A 87 -6.80 1.66 11.78
CA LEU A 87 -6.47 1.15 10.45
C LEU A 87 -5.01 0.69 10.34
N TYR A 88 -4.79 -0.22 9.39
CA TYR A 88 -3.45 -0.70 9.02
C TYR A 88 -3.04 -0.08 7.69
N VAL A 89 -1.82 0.43 7.65
CA VAL A 89 -1.25 1.12 6.50
C VAL A 89 0.10 0.56 6.09
N SER A 90 0.47 0.84 4.85
CA SER A 90 1.83 0.72 4.36
C SER A 90 2.45 2.11 4.19
N PRO A 91 3.60 2.41 4.81
CA PRO A 91 4.36 3.61 4.49
C PRO A 91 5.01 3.45 3.12
N ILE A 92 4.61 4.31 2.18
CA ILE A 92 5.11 4.33 0.81
C ILE A 92 6.04 5.51 0.64
N LYS A 93 7.22 5.25 0.09
CA LYS A 93 8.17 6.27 -0.35
C LYS A 93 7.96 6.54 -1.84
N LYS A 94 8.31 7.74 -2.29
CA LYS A 94 8.36 8.08 -3.71
C LYS A 94 9.18 7.06 -4.51
N ASN A 95 8.72 6.73 -5.71
CA ASN A 95 9.26 5.73 -6.63
C ASN A 95 9.19 4.28 -6.15
N LYS A 96 8.34 3.98 -5.15
CA LYS A 96 8.14 2.60 -4.71
C LYS A 96 7.16 1.88 -5.62
N LEU A 97 7.52 0.66 -6.04
CA LEU A 97 6.66 -0.25 -6.79
C LEU A 97 5.52 -0.76 -5.91
N LEU A 98 4.28 -0.64 -6.39
CA LEU A 98 3.06 -1.02 -5.68
C LEU A 98 2.49 -2.33 -6.22
N PHE A 99 2.38 -2.41 -7.55
CA PHE A 99 1.89 -3.57 -8.27
C PHE A 99 2.83 -3.90 -9.41
N GLU A 100 2.97 -5.20 -9.65
CA GLU A 100 3.71 -5.77 -10.76
C GLU A 100 2.72 -6.55 -11.62
N ILE A 101 2.74 -6.31 -12.93
CA ILE A 101 1.78 -6.87 -13.89
C ILE A 101 2.55 -7.66 -14.95
N SER A 102 2.06 -8.85 -15.26
CA SER A 102 2.69 -9.78 -16.20
C SER A 102 1.65 -10.45 -17.10
N LYS A 103 2.11 -10.93 -18.26
CA LYS A 103 1.32 -11.70 -19.24
C LYS A 103 0.05 -10.96 -19.70
N ILE A 104 0.20 -9.72 -20.17
CA ILE A 104 -0.91 -8.93 -20.69
C ILE A 104 -0.47 -8.19 -21.97
N SER A 105 -1.41 -7.87 -22.86
CA SER A 105 -1.13 -7.08 -24.06
C SER A 105 -0.98 -5.59 -23.73
N ASN A 106 -0.12 -4.90 -24.50
CA ASN A 106 0.21 -3.49 -24.27
C ASN A 106 -1.03 -2.57 -24.24
N ASN A 107 -2.05 -2.84 -25.05
CA ASN A 107 -3.24 -2.00 -25.14
C ASN A 107 -4.02 -1.93 -23.81
N ILE A 108 -4.12 -3.05 -23.09
CA ILE A 108 -4.85 -3.14 -21.82
C ILE A 108 -4.12 -2.39 -20.70
N ILE A 109 -2.78 -2.33 -20.76
CA ILE A 109 -1.96 -1.67 -19.73
C ILE A 109 -2.20 -0.17 -19.69
N TYR A 110 -2.30 0.49 -20.85
CA TYR A 110 -2.55 1.93 -20.90
C TYR A 110 -3.93 2.34 -20.39
N THR A 111 -4.84 1.38 -20.23
CA THR A 111 -6.19 1.61 -19.71
C THR A 111 -6.29 1.46 -18.18
N ILE A 112 -5.29 0.84 -17.54
CA ILE A 112 -5.21 0.62 -16.09
C ILE A 112 -4.62 1.85 -15.41
#